data_AF-A0A1I2GXQ8-F1
#
_entry.id   AF-A0A1I2GXQ8-F1
#
_cell.length_a   1.000
_cell.length_b   1.000
_cell.length_c   1.000
_cell.angle_alpha   90.00
_cell.angle_beta   90.00
_cell.angle_gamma   90.00
#
_symmetry.space_group_name_H-M   'P 1'
#
loop_
_entity.id
_entity.type
_entity.pdbx_description
1 polymer ?
#
loop_
_entity_poly.entity_id
_entity_poly.type
_entity_poly.pdbx_seq_one_letter_code
_entity_poly.pdbx_strand_id
1 'polypeptide(L)'
;MVEGDGVLRHRYVHDGFVAAQGMRREVADAIDRHIEQFFGPVEFVYHEFGSHLVGVHVYVIAPTEARPYRTLITSGMSELPMTVPAGVSPYAEVMLCLPADWPLDTVYPGDSAPDWPIAVLKQVARLPHEYGTWIGEWHSVPNGDPAETYADDVPFCGVVVAPMLRVPAAARVITAPDGIEINLLAVIPLHRDEVAAKIERGTDALIEILDRGGVTELLDPGRPSFAVVEQSLSQSIDESDRSELGEPAVDR
;
A
#
# COMPACT_ATOMS: atom_id res chain seq x y z
N MET A 1 -1.72 21.04 17.99
CA MET A 1 -1.84 19.59 18.21
C MET A 1 -2.14 19.01 16.84
N VAL A 2 -1.23 18.24 16.26
CA VAL A 2 -1.50 17.54 15.00
C VAL A 2 -2.43 16.39 15.36
N GLU A 3 -3.65 16.40 14.82
CA GLU A 3 -4.65 15.37 15.08
C GLU A 3 -4.32 14.17 14.19
N GLY A 4 -4.03 13.02 14.80
CA GLY A 4 -3.67 11.80 14.06
C GLY A 4 -4.86 11.16 13.36
N ASP A 5 -4.60 10.30 12.36
CA ASP A 5 -5.65 9.72 11.51
C ASP A 5 -6.48 8.62 12.23
N GLY A 6 -5.93 8.03 13.30
CA GLY A 6 -6.55 6.91 14.01
C GLY A 6 -6.65 5.62 13.16
N VAL A 7 -7.29 4.58 13.69
CA VAL A 7 -7.57 3.32 12.97
C VAL A 7 -9.07 3.21 12.70
N LEU A 8 -9.46 3.28 11.43
CA LEU A 8 -10.84 3.05 11.01
C LEU A 8 -11.12 1.54 10.94
N ARG A 9 -12.21 1.11 11.59
CA ARG A 9 -12.66 -0.30 11.58
C ARG A 9 -13.94 -0.44 10.78
N HIS A 10 -13.94 -1.38 9.85
CA HIS A 10 -15.11 -1.70 9.03
C HIS A 10 -15.67 -3.08 9.39
N ARG A 11 -16.96 -3.29 9.13
CA ARG A 11 -17.62 -4.58 9.28
C ARG A 11 -17.80 -5.21 7.91
N TYR A 12 -17.68 -6.52 7.86
CA TYR A 12 -17.94 -7.29 6.66
C TYR A 12 -19.40 -7.10 6.21
N VAL A 13 -19.63 -6.94 4.92
CA VAL A 13 -20.95 -6.53 4.38
C VAL A 13 -21.78 -7.70 3.86
N HIS A 14 -21.16 -8.86 3.63
CA HIS A 14 -21.83 -10.00 3.00
C HIS A 14 -21.99 -11.21 3.93
N ASP A 15 -23.15 -11.85 3.93
CA ASP A 15 -23.33 -13.14 4.59
C ASP A 15 -23.04 -14.27 3.60
N GLY A 16 -21.79 -14.72 3.53
CA GLY A 16 -21.36 -15.87 2.72
C GLY A 16 -20.87 -15.53 1.30
N PHE A 17 -20.66 -16.57 0.48
CA PHE A 17 -20.04 -16.45 -0.84
C PHE A 17 -20.99 -15.87 -1.91
N VAL A 18 -20.55 -14.78 -2.54
CA VAL A 18 -21.11 -14.14 -3.72
C VAL A 18 -20.10 -14.26 -4.84
N ALA A 19 -20.47 -14.87 -5.97
CA ALA A 19 -19.57 -15.06 -7.10
C ALA A 19 -19.34 -13.75 -7.87
N ALA A 20 -18.08 -13.47 -8.20
CA ALA A 20 -17.72 -12.37 -9.09
C ALA A 20 -18.41 -12.54 -10.45
N GLN A 21 -18.95 -11.43 -10.97
CA GLN A 21 -19.62 -11.41 -12.27
C GLN A 21 -18.62 -11.32 -13.43
N GLY A 22 -17.38 -10.93 -13.14
CA GLY A 22 -16.33 -10.69 -14.13
C GLY A 22 -16.42 -9.31 -14.76
N MET A 23 -15.27 -8.79 -15.15
CA MET A 23 -15.16 -7.47 -15.76
C MET A 23 -15.81 -7.40 -17.14
N ARG A 24 -16.46 -6.27 -17.43
CA ARG A 24 -16.93 -5.97 -18.78
C ARG A 24 -15.73 -5.95 -19.72
N ARG A 25 -15.84 -6.69 -20.83
CA ARG A 25 -14.78 -6.82 -21.85
C ARG A 25 -14.18 -5.47 -22.26
N GLU A 26 -15.01 -4.46 -22.50
CA GLU A 26 -14.52 -3.13 -22.94
C GLU A 26 -13.61 -2.44 -21.90
N VAL A 27 -13.87 -2.66 -20.61
CA VAL A 27 -13.04 -2.16 -19.51
C VAL A 27 -11.75 -2.97 -19.42
N ALA A 28 -11.85 -4.30 -19.50
CA ALA A 28 -10.69 -5.18 -19.54
C ALA A 28 -9.74 -4.80 -20.69
N ASP A 29 -10.28 -4.65 -21.90
CA ASP A 29 -9.53 -4.27 -23.08
C ASP A 29 -8.94 -2.84 -22.93
N ALA A 30 -9.58 -1.94 -22.18
CA ALA A 30 -9.05 -0.60 -21.89
C ALA A 30 -7.87 -0.64 -20.92
N ILE A 31 -7.95 -1.47 -19.88
CA ILE A 31 -6.84 -1.73 -18.94
C ILE A 31 -5.66 -2.33 -19.71
N ASP A 32 -5.88 -3.35 -20.53
CA ASP A 32 -4.84 -4.00 -21.35
C ASP A 32 -4.09 -2.98 -22.22
N ARG A 33 -4.83 -2.18 -23.01
CA ARG A 33 -4.24 -1.14 -23.87
C ARG A 33 -3.47 -0.10 -23.07
N HIS A 34 -4.00 0.32 -21.93
CA HIS A 34 -3.35 1.30 -21.07
C HIS A 34 -2.05 0.77 -20.49
N ILE A 35 -2.04 -0.49 -20.04
CA ILE A 35 -0.84 -1.18 -19.56
C ILE A 35 0.23 -1.22 -20.65
N GLU A 36 -0.12 -1.69 -21.85
CA GLU A 36 0.85 -1.76 -22.95
C GLU A 36 1.38 -0.39 -23.37
N GLN A 37 0.51 0.63 -23.40
CA GLN A 37 0.87 1.99 -23.79
C GLN A 37 1.84 2.65 -22.80
N PHE A 38 1.60 2.52 -21.49
CA PHE A 38 2.32 3.29 -20.48
C PHE A 38 3.40 2.50 -19.75
N PHE A 39 3.22 1.19 -19.57
CA PHE A 39 4.07 0.36 -18.71
C PHE A 39 4.92 -0.61 -19.52
N GLY A 40 4.42 -1.13 -20.64
CA GLY A 40 5.17 -1.99 -21.56
C GLY A 40 4.51 -3.36 -21.77
N PRO A 41 5.23 -4.31 -22.39
CA PRO A 41 4.65 -5.59 -22.76
C PRO A 41 4.28 -6.42 -21.53
N VAL A 42 3.10 -7.02 -21.56
CA VAL A 42 2.66 -7.97 -20.54
C VAL A 42 3.48 -9.26 -20.67
N GLU A 43 4.15 -9.67 -19.59
CA GLU A 43 4.90 -10.92 -19.49
C GLU A 43 3.94 -12.10 -19.33
N PHE A 44 3.02 -11.99 -18.36
CA PHE A 44 1.92 -12.93 -18.11
C PHE A 44 0.90 -12.33 -17.12
N VAL A 45 -0.19 -13.04 -16.85
CA VAL A 45 -1.25 -12.61 -15.92
C VAL A 45 -1.56 -13.72 -14.93
N TYR A 46 -1.57 -13.39 -13.64
CA TYR A 46 -2.13 -14.26 -12.61
C TYR A 46 -3.65 -14.17 -12.65
N HIS A 47 -4.27 -15.12 -13.34
CA HIS A 47 -5.72 -15.24 -13.35
C HIS A 47 -6.24 -15.79 -12.02
N GLU A 48 -7.37 -15.27 -11.58
CA GLU A 48 -8.05 -15.75 -10.40
C GLU A 48 -9.30 -16.51 -10.83
N PHE A 49 -9.46 -17.72 -10.33
CA PHE A 49 -10.56 -18.59 -10.67
C PHE A 49 -11.45 -18.78 -9.44
N GLY A 50 -12.75 -18.52 -9.57
CA GLY A 50 -13.71 -18.74 -8.47
C GLY A 50 -13.64 -17.69 -7.36
N SER A 51 -13.77 -16.42 -7.73
CA SER A 51 -13.54 -15.29 -6.83
C SER A 51 -14.80 -14.86 -6.07
N HIS A 52 -14.63 -14.51 -4.79
CA HIS A 52 -15.67 -13.85 -4.01
C HIS A 52 -15.73 -12.35 -4.36
N LEU A 53 -16.93 -11.83 -4.67
CA LEU A 53 -17.25 -10.43 -5.02
C LEU A 53 -16.64 -9.91 -6.32
N VAL A 54 -15.31 -9.90 -6.43
CA VAL A 54 -14.55 -9.44 -7.60
C VAL A 54 -13.43 -10.42 -7.96
N GLY A 55 -13.15 -10.58 -9.25
CA GLY A 55 -12.03 -11.37 -9.75
C GLY A 55 -10.78 -10.51 -9.88
N VAL A 56 -9.84 -10.59 -8.94
CA VAL A 56 -8.63 -9.78 -8.95
C VAL A 56 -7.52 -10.50 -9.71
N HIS A 57 -7.41 -10.21 -11.00
CA HIS A 57 -6.26 -10.59 -11.80
C HIS A 57 -5.06 -9.67 -11.48
N VAL A 58 -3.85 -10.18 -11.67
CA VAL A 58 -2.62 -9.37 -11.54
C VAL A 58 -1.79 -9.53 -12.79
N TYR A 59 -1.63 -8.43 -13.53
CA TYR A 59 -0.79 -8.33 -14.71
C TYR A 59 0.66 -8.19 -14.27
N VAL A 60 1.54 -8.98 -14.87
CA VAL A 60 2.99 -8.85 -14.71
C VAL A 60 3.53 -8.24 -16.00
N ILE A 61 4.05 -7.02 -15.88
CA ILE A 61 4.64 -6.28 -17.00
C ILE A 61 6.15 -6.50 -16.98
N ALA A 62 6.70 -6.88 -18.12
CA ALA A 62 8.12 -7.18 -18.26
C ALA A 62 8.99 -5.91 -18.09
N PRO A 63 10.21 -6.03 -17.55
CA PRO A 63 11.17 -4.94 -17.54
C PRO A 63 11.50 -4.46 -18.95
N THR A 64 11.75 -3.16 -19.09
CA THR A 64 12.24 -2.53 -20.33
C THR A 64 13.49 -1.71 -20.04
N GLU A 65 14.20 -1.24 -21.06
CA GLU A 65 15.36 -0.36 -20.85
C GLU A 65 14.98 0.93 -20.10
N ALA A 66 13.81 1.50 -20.38
CA ALA A 66 13.30 2.69 -19.70
C ALA A 66 12.76 2.41 -18.29
N ARG A 67 12.34 1.17 -18.01
CA ARG A 67 11.80 0.70 -16.73
C ARG A 67 12.44 -0.64 -16.38
N PRO A 68 13.66 -0.64 -15.81
CA PRO A 68 14.43 -1.85 -15.53
C PRO A 68 13.94 -2.57 -14.26
N TYR A 69 12.64 -2.78 -14.15
CA TYR A 69 11.92 -3.40 -13.05
C TYR A 69 10.60 -3.97 -13.56
N ARG A 70 10.04 -4.96 -12.88
CA ARG A 70 8.70 -5.48 -13.18
C ARG A 70 7.64 -4.56 -12.60
N THR A 71 6.50 -4.46 -13.27
CA THR A 71 5.31 -3.76 -12.73
C THR A 71 4.20 -4.78 -12.54
N LEU A 72 3.55 -4.75 -11.38
CA LEU A 72 2.35 -5.52 -11.08
C LEU A 72 1.15 -4.58 -11.05
N ILE A 73 0.09 -4.88 -11.82
CA ILE A 73 -1.13 -4.06 -11.87
C ILE A 73 -2.34 -4.97 -11.68
N THR A 74 -3.26 -4.61 -10.77
CA THR A 74 -4.51 -5.35 -10.64
C THR A 74 -5.46 -5.04 -11.80
N SER A 75 -6.31 -6.02 -12.09
CA SER A 75 -7.42 -5.90 -13.03
C SER A 75 -8.56 -6.70 -12.44
N GLY A 76 -9.60 -6.02 -11.99
CA GLY A 76 -10.68 -6.67 -11.23
C GLY A 76 -11.24 -5.84 -10.10
N MET A 77 -10.42 -5.01 -9.46
CA MET A 77 -10.85 -4.14 -8.36
C MET A 77 -11.95 -3.18 -8.83
N SER A 78 -11.87 -2.76 -10.09
CA SER A 78 -12.81 -1.87 -10.77
C SER A 78 -14.03 -2.58 -11.39
N GLU A 79 -14.20 -3.90 -11.20
CA GLU A 79 -15.39 -4.64 -11.65
C GLU A 79 -16.68 -4.09 -11.03
N LEU A 80 -16.60 -3.65 -9.77
CA LEU A 80 -17.67 -3.05 -9.01
C LEU A 80 -17.23 -1.67 -8.51
N PRO A 81 -18.16 -0.71 -8.39
CA PRO A 81 -17.85 0.57 -7.76
C PRO A 81 -17.58 0.35 -6.25
N MET A 82 -16.54 0.98 -5.73
CA MET A 82 -16.31 1.12 -4.30
C MET A 82 -17.38 2.00 -3.65
N THR A 83 -17.51 1.92 -2.31
CA THR A 83 -18.42 2.79 -1.56
C THR A 83 -17.72 4.11 -1.22
N VAL A 84 -17.83 5.09 -2.12
CA VAL A 84 -17.14 6.39 -2.01
C VAL A 84 -18.07 7.55 -1.61
N PRO A 85 -17.52 8.63 -1.01
CA PRO A 85 -18.22 9.91 -0.90
C PRO A 85 -18.55 10.52 -2.27
N ALA A 86 -19.54 11.42 -2.30
CA ALA A 86 -19.90 12.13 -3.52
C ALA A 86 -18.70 12.93 -4.08
N GLY A 87 -18.47 12.83 -5.40
CA GLY A 87 -17.41 13.57 -6.10
C GLY A 87 -16.06 12.85 -6.17
N VAL A 88 -15.94 11.63 -5.61
CA VAL A 88 -14.75 10.77 -5.75
C VAL A 88 -15.04 9.69 -6.80
N SER A 89 -14.06 9.35 -7.66
CA SER A 89 -14.23 8.22 -8.58
C SER A 89 -14.38 6.91 -7.79
N PRO A 90 -15.44 6.11 -8.05
CA PRO A 90 -15.64 4.86 -7.35
C PRO A 90 -14.80 3.71 -7.89
N TYR A 91 -14.01 3.91 -8.95
CA TYR A 91 -13.24 2.86 -9.60
C TYR A 91 -11.75 3.09 -9.46
N ALA A 92 -11.05 2.05 -9.00
CA ALA A 92 -9.59 2.05 -8.90
C ALA A 92 -9.04 0.66 -9.23
N GLU A 93 -7.77 0.64 -9.61
CA GLU A 93 -6.88 -0.51 -9.58
C GLU A 93 -5.64 -0.13 -8.77
N VAL A 94 -4.94 -1.11 -8.21
CA VAL A 94 -3.73 -0.91 -7.43
C VAL A 94 -2.52 -1.55 -8.10
N MET A 95 -1.34 -1.00 -7.84
CA MET A 95 -0.11 -1.44 -8.46
C MET A 95 1.09 -1.39 -7.52
N LEU A 96 2.11 -2.19 -7.83
CA LEU A 96 3.42 -2.21 -7.17
C LEU A 96 4.50 -2.53 -8.21
N CYS A 97 5.69 -1.97 -8.10
CA CYS A 97 6.85 -2.34 -8.89
C CYS A 97 7.78 -3.27 -8.10
N LEU A 98 8.35 -4.26 -8.77
CA LEU A 98 9.29 -5.23 -8.20
C LEU A 98 10.65 -5.12 -8.89
N PRO A 99 11.76 -5.41 -8.19
CA PRO A 99 13.05 -5.64 -8.85
C PRO A 99 12.92 -6.58 -10.06
N ALA A 100 13.68 -6.32 -11.12
CA ALA A 100 13.58 -7.09 -12.37
C ALA A 100 13.87 -8.59 -12.17
N ASP A 101 14.71 -8.92 -11.20
CA ASP A 101 15.13 -10.25 -10.80
C ASP A 101 14.28 -10.85 -9.67
N TRP A 102 13.19 -10.17 -9.26
CA TRP A 102 12.29 -10.72 -8.24
C TRP A 102 11.77 -12.10 -8.67
N PRO A 103 11.95 -13.15 -7.84
CA PRO A 103 11.50 -14.48 -8.17
C PRO A 103 9.98 -14.55 -8.24
N LEU A 104 9.45 -15.00 -9.38
CA LEU A 104 8.02 -15.19 -9.63
C LEU A 104 7.78 -16.57 -10.22
N ASP A 105 6.85 -17.32 -9.62
CA ASP A 105 6.33 -18.55 -10.19
C ASP A 105 5.21 -18.22 -11.21
N THR A 106 4.99 -19.04 -12.23
CA THR A 106 3.94 -18.79 -13.24
C THR A 106 2.53 -19.09 -12.73
N VAL A 107 2.40 -19.63 -11.52
CA VAL A 107 1.14 -19.97 -10.84
C VAL A 107 1.12 -19.28 -9.48
N TYR A 108 -0.06 -18.88 -9.02
CA TYR A 108 -0.27 -18.26 -7.71
C TYR A 108 -1.37 -19.02 -6.92
N PRO A 109 -1.17 -19.29 -5.61
CA PRO A 109 0.07 -19.07 -4.86
C PRO A 109 1.22 -19.93 -5.39
N GLY A 110 2.45 -19.42 -5.26
CA GLY A 110 3.66 -20.11 -5.69
C GLY A 110 4.10 -21.18 -4.68
N ASP A 111 4.85 -22.18 -5.14
CA ASP A 111 5.40 -23.21 -4.24
C ASP A 111 6.67 -22.72 -3.51
N SER A 112 7.38 -21.75 -4.10
CA SER A 112 8.71 -21.34 -3.63
C SER A 112 9.00 -19.84 -3.76
N ALA A 113 8.31 -19.14 -4.66
CA ALA A 113 8.49 -17.70 -4.81
C ALA A 113 7.86 -16.91 -3.64
N PRO A 114 8.51 -15.82 -3.18
CA PRO A 114 7.91 -14.87 -2.24
C PRO A 114 6.80 -14.09 -2.94
N ASP A 115 5.58 -14.64 -2.89
CA ASP A 115 4.39 -14.11 -3.56
C ASP A 115 3.59 -13.11 -2.71
N TRP A 116 4.09 -12.78 -1.52
CA TRP A 116 3.48 -11.80 -0.62
C TRP A 116 3.15 -10.45 -1.30
N PRO A 117 3.94 -9.90 -2.26
CA PRO A 117 3.55 -8.66 -2.93
C PRO A 117 2.28 -8.81 -3.77
N ILE A 118 2.06 -9.99 -4.35
CA ILE A 118 0.83 -10.32 -5.10
C ILE A 118 -0.34 -10.46 -4.12
N ALA A 119 -0.11 -11.13 -2.98
CA ALA A 119 -1.10 -11.27 -1.92
C ALA A 119 -1.56 -9.90 -1.38
N VAL A 120 -0.62 -8.98 -1.18
CA VAL A 120 -0.89 -7.58 -0.77
C VAL A 120 -1.80 -6.87 -1.77
N LEU A 121 -1.48 -6.91 -3.06
CA LEU A 121 -2.31 -6.27 -4.09
C LEU A 121 -3.73 -6.84 -4.09
N LYS A 122 -3.86 -8.17 -4.00
CA LYS A 122 -5.17 -8.84 -3.90
C LYS A 122 -5.93 -8.45 -2.63
N GLN A 123 -5.26 -8.36 -1.48
CA GLN A 123 -5.86 -7.94 -0.21
C GLN A 123 -6.42 -6.51 -0.32
N VAL A 124 -5.61 -5.56 -0.80
CA VAL A 124 -6.03 -4.16 -0.95
C VAL A 124 -7.17 -4.01 -1.95
N ALA A 125 -7.12 -4.73 -3.07
CA ALA A 125 -8.16 -4.69 -4.11
C ALA A 125 -9.53 -5.22 -3.63
N ARG A 126 -9.53 -6.20 -2.72
CA ARG A 126 -10.76 -6.81 -2.19
C ARG A 126 -11.41 -6.00 -1.08
N LEU A 127 -10.59 -5.30 -0.29
CA LEU A 127 -11.02 -4.61 0.92
C LEU A 127 -12.25 -3.69 0.73
N PRO A 128 -12.32 -2.82 -0.31
CA PRO A 128 -13.49 -1.98 -0.53
C PRO A 128 -14.81 -2.76 -0.63
N HIS A 129 -14.76 -3.94 -1.26
CA HIS A 129 -15.93 -4.76 -1.56
C HIS A 129 -16.33 -5.63 -0.37
N GLU A 130 -15.36 -6.19 0.34
CA GLU A 130 -15.59 -7.01 1.54
C GLU A 130 -16.22 -6.18 2.68
N TYR A 131 -15.81 -4.92 2.80
CA TYR A 131 -16.11 -4.07 3.95
C TYR A 131 -17.02 -2.86 3.63
N GLY A 132 -17.50 -2.73 2.40
CA GLY A 132 -18.37 -1.62 1.96
C GLY A 132 -17.71 -0.26 2.17
N THR A 133 -16.44 -0.15 1.76
CA THR A 133 -15.61 1.04 1.93
C THR A 133 -14.94 1.39 0.60
N TRP A 134 -13.89 2.21 0.65
CA TRP A 134 -13.11 2.62 -0.51
C TRP A 134 -11.62 2.78 -0.16
N ILE A 135 -10.79 2.67 -1.19
CA ILE A 135 -9.36 2.91 -1.13
C ILE A 135 -9.03 4.11 -2.03
N GLY A 136 -8.25 5.04 -1.51
CA GLY A 136 -7.76 6.20 -2.23
C GLY A 136 -6.36 6.59 -1.76
N GLU A 137 -5.82 7.65 -2.37
CA GLU A 137 -4.50 8.16 -1.99
C GLU A 137 -4.43 8.47 -0.49
N TRP A 138 -3.29 8.10 0.08
CA TRP A 138 -2.92 8.18 1.48
C TRP A 138 -3.73 7.32 2.45
N HIS A 139 -4.66 6.47 1.98
CA HIS A 139 -5.25 5.44 2.84
C HIS A 139 -4.20 4.40 3.23
N SER A 140 -4.24 3.91 4.46
CA SER A 140 -3.35 2.84 4.92
C SER A 140 -4.13 1.62 5.36
N VAL A 141 -3.61 0.44 5.03
CA VAL A 141 -4.23 -0.85 5.34
C VAL A 141 -3.22 -1.67 6.14
N PRO A 142 -3.52 -2.04 7.40
CA PRO A 142 -2.66 -2.95 8.15
C PRO A 142 -2.82 -4.38 7.63
N ASN A 143 -1.78 -5.20 7.78
CA ASN A 143 -1.88 -6.63 7.53
C ASN A 143 -2.44 -7.35 8.76
N GLY A 144 -3.77 -7.37 8.90
CA GLY A 144 -4.45 -7.92 10.08
C GLY A 144 -4.63 -6.91 11.23
N ASP A 145 -5.35 -7.34 12.27
CA ASP A 145 -5.49 -6.63 13.56
C ASP A 145 -5.30 -7.66 14.70
N PRO A 146 -4.13 -7.70 15.37
CA PRO A 146 -3.00 -6.77 15.23
C PRO A 146 -2.25 -6.92 13.90
N ALA A 147 -1.53 -5.86 13.48
CA ALA A 147 -0.74 -5.87 12.26
C ALA A 147 0.45 -6.83 12.33
N GLU A 148 0.56 -7.76 11.39
CA GLU A 148 1.61 -8.78 11.25
C GLU A 148 2.47 -8.56 10.00
N THR A 149 3.68 -9.10 9.95
CA THR A 149 4.53 -8.98 8.75
C THR A 149 3.98 -9.80 7.59
N TYR A 150 4.27 -9.39 6.35
CA TYR A 150 3.80 -10.10 5.16
C TYR A 150 4.55 -11.41 4.86
N ALA A 151 5.77 -11.55 5.37
CA ALA A 151 6.58 -12.76 5.36
C ALA A 151 7.54 -12.74 6.56
N ASP A 152 8.18 -13.87 6.86
CA ASP A 152 9.09 -14.03 8.01
C ASP A 152 10.34 -13.13 7.95
N ASP A 153 10.80 -12.82 6.74
CA ASP A 153 12.05 -12.11 6.46
C ASP A 153 11.84 -10.67 5.95
N VAL A 154 10.60 -10.17 5.93
CA VAL A 154 10.29 -8.79 5.51
C VAL A 154 9.70 -7.97 6.67
N PRO A 155 10.15 -6.71 6.87
CA PRO A 155 9.76 -5.92 8.03
C PRO A 155 8.40 -5.19 7.88
N PHE A 156 7.73 -5.35 6.73
CA PHE A 156 6.51 -4.61 6.42
C PHE A 156 5.28 -5.27 7.02
N CYS A 157 4.47 -4.47 7.74
CA CYS A 157 3.26 -4.95 8.43
C CYS A 157 1.97 -4.24 8.00
N GLY A 158 2.03 -3.49 6.91
CA GLY A 158 0.90 -2.79 6.33
C GLY A 158 1.34 -2.05 5.08
N VAL A 159 0.41 -1.31 4.50
CA VAL A 159 0.66 -0.52 3.29
C VAL A 159 0.05 0.86 3.40
N VAL A 160 0.56 1.80 2.61
CA VAL A 160 -0.14 3.02 2.22
C VAL A 160 -0.41 3.00 0.73
N VAL A 161 -1.58 3.48 0.34
CA VAL A 161 -1.95 3.72 -1.05
C VAL A 161 -1.51 5.13 -1.40
N ALA A 162 -0.82 5.34 -2.52
CA ALA A 162 -0.18 6.61 -2.84
C ALA A 162 -0.27 6.94 -4.34
N PRO A 163 -0.03 8.19 -4.75
CA PRO A 163 0.21 8.50 -6.15
C PRO A 163 1.43 7.74 -6.67
N MET A 164 1.39 7.27 -7.92
CA MET A 164 2.57 6.72 -8.59
C MET A 164 3.60 7.83 -8.85
N LEU A 165 4.88 7.60 -8.53
CA LEU A 165 5.95 8.60 -8.68
C LEU A 165 6.81 8.38 -9.93
N ARG A 166 6.83 7.17 -10.49
CA ARG A 166 7.73 6.79 -11.60
C ARG A 166 7.09 6.90 -12.99
N VAL A 167 5.85 7.37 -13.06
CA VAL A 167 5.09 7.48 -14.32
C VAL A 167 4.46 8.87 -14.49
N PRO A 168 4.25 9.32 -15.74
CA PRO A 168 3.55 10.56 -16.01
C PRO A 168 2.10 10.50 -15.50
N ALA A 169 1.50 11.68 -15.23
CA ALA A 169 0.12 11.77 -14.74
C ALA A 169 -0.90 11.04 -15.64
N ALA A 170 -0.69 11.07 -16.96
CA ALA A 170 -1.55 10.38 -17.92
C ALA A 170 -1.58 8.84 -17.75
N ALA A 171 -0.54 8.24 -17.13
CA ALA A 171 -0.52 6.81 -16.85
C ALA A 171 -1.34 6.44 -15.60
N ARG A 172 -1.78 7.42 -14.79
CA ARG A 172 -2.43 7.22 -13.49
C ARG A 172 -3.95 7.07 -13.58
N VAL A 173 -4.54 7.29 -14.76
CA VAL A 173 -5.99 7.16 -14.98
C VAL A 173 -6.22 6.40 -16.26
N ILE A 174 -6.96 5.30 -16.17
CA ILE A 174 -7.43 4.52 -17.32
C ILE A 174 -8.83 5.03 -17.67
N THR A 175 -9.05 5.43 -18.92
CA THR A 175 -10.36 5.83 -19.41
C THR A 175 -10.98 4.72 -20.25
N ALA A 176 -12.08 4.14 -19.76
CA ALA A 176 -12.86 3.16 -20.50
C ALA A 176 -13.70 3.85 -21.62
N PRO A 177 -14.14 3.09 -22.66
CA PRO A 177 -14.87 3.66 -23.81
C PRO A 177 -16.18 4.37 -23.46
N ASP A 178 -16.81 3.99 -22.36
CA ASP A 178 -18.04 4.59 -21.84
C ASP A 178 -17.80 5.82 -20.95
N GLY A 179 -16.55 6.27 -20.84
CA GLY A 179 -16.14 7.43 -20.05
C GLY A 179 -15.89 7.13 -18.58
N ILE A 180 -15.94 5.87 -18.15
CA ILE A 180 -15.53 5.51 -16.80
C ILE A 180 -14.03 5.75 -16.63
N GLU A 181 -13.67 6.47 -15.57
CA GLU A 181 -12.29 6.70 -15.17
C GLU A 181 -11.91 5.79 -14.01
N ILE A 182 -10.83 5.03 -14.19
CA ILE A 182 -10.28 4.11 -13.20
C ILE A 182 -8.94 4.68 -12.75
N ASN A 183 -8.86 5.03 -11.47
CA ASN A 183 -7.60 5.50 -10.88
C ASN A 183 -6.63 4.33 -10.70
N LEU A 184 -5.38 4.52 -11.10
CA LEU A 184 -4.31 3.56 -10.85
C LEU A 184 -3.44 4.08 -9.71
N LEU A 185 -3.47 3.38 -8.57
CA LEU A 185 -2.87 3.83 -7.31
C LEU A 185 -1.70 2.93 -6.91
N ALA A 186 -0.60 3.52 -6.47
CA ALA A 186 0.54 2.78 -5.95
C ALA A 186 0.22 2.20 -4.57
N VAL A 187 0.75 1.01 -4.28
CA VAL A 187 0.77 0.41 -2.94
C VAL A 187 2.21 0.42 -2.46
N ILE A 188 2.47 1.00 -1.29
CA ILE A 188 3.80 1.11 -0.69
C ILE A 188 3.78 0.37 0.65
N PRO A 189 4.50 -0.75 0.79
CA PRO A 189 4.65 -1.44 2.07
C PRO A 189 5.34 -0.56 3.13
N LEU A 190 4.82 -0.60 4.35
CA LEU A 190 5.23 0.23 5.48
C LEU A 190 5.77 -0.60 6.64
N HIS A 191 6.81 -0.07 7.28
CA HIS A 191 7.27 -0.55 8.58
C HIS A 191 6.27 -0.19 9.68
N ARG A 192 6.36 -0.91 10.81
CA ARG A 192 5.50 -0.68 11.97
C ARG A 192 5.56 0.75 12.51
N ASP A 193 6.75 1.32 12.58
CA ASP A 193 6.97 2.70 13.05
C ASP A 193 6.54 3.77 12.04
N GLU A 194 6.58 3.47 10.73
CA GLU A 194 5.99 4.33 9.68
C GLU A 194 4.45 4.32 9.78
N VAL A 195 3.84 3.15 10.00
CA VAL A 195 2.40 3.04 10.29
C VAL A 195 2.04 3.80 11.57
N ALA A 196 2.81 3.63 12.65
CA ALA A 196 2.59 4.35 13.90
C ALA A 196 2.69 5.87 13.71
N ALA A 197 3.71 6.34 12.98
CA ALA A 197 3.88 7.75 12.65
C ALA A 197 2.64 8.33 11.95
N LYS A 198 2.05 7.60 11.01
CA LYS A 198 0.81 8.02 10.34
C LYS A 198 -0.37 8.09 11.32
N ILE A 199 -0.54 7.07 12.15
CA ILE A 199 -1.65 7.01 13.11
C ILE A 199 -1.55 8.15 14.14
N GLU A 200 -0.36 8.44 14.63
CA GLU A 200 -0.11 9.39 15.71
C GLU A 200 0.02 10.84 15.22
N ARG A 201 0.65 11.04 14.05
CA ARG A 201 1.04 12.36 13.53
C ARG A 201 0.41 12.71 12.19
N GLY A 202 -0.43 11.83 11.65
CA GLY A 202 -1.19 12.06 10.43
C GLY A 202 -0.41 11.78 9.14
N THR A 203 -1.11 11.97 8.02
CA THR A 203 -0.61 11.70 6.67
C THR A 203 0.64 12.52 6.30
N ASP A 204 0.71 13.80 6.65
CA ASP A 204 1.86 14.66 6.31
C ASP A 204 3.18 14.12 6.90
N ALA A 205 3.15 13.60 8.12
CA ALA A 205 4.32 13.00 8.75
C ALA A 205 4.78 11.73 8.01
N LEU A 206 3.85 10.93 7.48
CA LEU A 206 4.20 9.78 6.65
C LEU A 206 4.80 10.22 5.32
N ILE A 207 4.24 11.24 4.67
CA ILE A 207 4.77 11.80 3.43
C ILE A 207 6.22 12.24 3.63
N GLU A 208 6.52 13.02 4.68
CA GLU A 208 7.88 13.45 4.98
C GLU A 208 8.84 12.28 5.23
N ILE A 209 8.37 11.21 5.87
CA ILE A 209 9.15 9.99 6.11
C ILE A 209 9.49 9.29 4.79
N LEU A 210 8.50 9.08 3.92
CA LEU A 210 8.69 8.43 2.63
C LEU A 210 9.57 9.26 1.69
N ASP A 211 9.36 10.58 1.65
CA ASP A 211 10.16 11.52 0.86
C ASP A 211 11.62 11.54 1.32
N ARG A 212 11.86 11.54 2.63
CA ARG A 212 13.22 11.47 3.20
C ARG A 212 13.95 10.20 2.77
N GLY A 213 13.23 9.09 2.67
CA GLY A 213 13.76 7.81 2.21
C GLY A 213 13.82 7.65 0.69
N GLY A 214 13.27 8.60 -0.08
CA GLY A 214 13.07 8.44 -1.52
C GLY A 214 12.22 7.20 -1.85
N VAL A 215 11.27 6.84 -0.99
CA VAL A 215 10.44 5.64 -1.13
C VAL A 215 9.45 5.86 -2.27
N THR A 216 9.34 4.87 -3.15
CA THR A 216 8.45 4.88 -4.32
C THR A 216 7.67 3.58 -4.41
N GLU A 217 6.84 3.43 -5.45
CA GLU A 217 6.17 2.17 -5.78
C GLU A 217 7.14 1.03 -6.16
N LEU A 218 8.44 1.29 -6.36
CA LEU A 218 9.45 0.25 -6.53
C LEU A 218 9.86 -0.33 -5.18
N LEU A 219 9.45 -1.57 -4.94
CA LEU A 219 9.75 -2.31 -3.74
C LEU A 219 11.25 -2.53 -3.57
N ASP A 220 11.76 -2.09 -2.42
CA ASP A 220 13.03 -2.51 -1.87
C ASP A 220 12.76 -3.31 -0.58
N PRO A 221 12.89 -4.65 -0.59
CA PRO A 221 12.61 -5.47 0.58
C PRO A 221 13.60 -5.24 1.73
N GLY A 222 14.79 -4.70 1.43
CA GLY A 222 15.86 -4.46 2.40
C GLY A 222 15.93 -3.03 2.93
N ARG A 223 15.02 -2.13 2.50
CA ARG A 223 15.04 -0.74 2.96
C ARG A 223 14.82 -0.68 4.48
N PRO A 224 15.51 0.22 5.21
CA PRO A 224 15.18 0.47 6.60
C PRO A 224 13.86 1.26 6.71
N SER A 225 13.36 1.38 7.93
CA SER A 225 12.39 2.43 8.25
C SER A 225 13.06 3.80 8.21
N PHE A 226 12.32 4.80 7.74
CA PHE A 226 12.74 6.21 7.78
C PHE A 226 12.01 7.02 8.85
N ALA A 227 11.19 6.37 9.69
CA ALA A 227 10.58 7.00 10.84
C ALA A 227 11.67 7.35 11.87
N VAL A 228 11.74 8.63 12.28
CA VAL A 228 12.61 9.02 13.38
C VAL A 228 11.92 8.60 14.68
N VAL A 229 12.56 7.71 15.43
CA VAL A 229 12.23 7.51 16.84
C VAL A 229 12.82 8.71 17.56
N GLU A 230 11.99 9.66 17.99
CA GLU A 230 12.43 10.62 18.99
C GLU A 230 12.77 9.82 20.26
N GLN A 231 14.06 9.57 20.48
CA GLN A 231 14.50 9.18 21.82
C GLN A 231 14.09 10.33 22.73
N SER A 232 13.19 10.07 23.67
CA SER A 232 12.85 11.01 24.72
C SER A 232 14.16 11.46 25.37
N LEU A 233 14.56 12.70 25.13
CA LEU A 233 15.61 13.39 25.87
C LEU A 233 15.09 13.58 27.30
N SER A 234 15.12 12.50 28.08
CA SER A 234 14.76 12.46 29.48
C SER A 234 15.84 11.71 30.27
N GLN A 235 17.11 12.02 30.00
CA GLN A 235 18.24 11.68 30.85
C GLN A 235 19.35 12.73 30.70
N SER A 236 19.17 13.90 31.31
CA SER A 236 20.27 14.77 31.80
C SER A 236 19.75 16.10 32.35
N ILE A 237 18.81 16.07 33.30
CA ILE A 237 18.64 17.16 34.28
C ILE A 237 18.26 16.51 35.61
N ASP A 238 19.16 15.71 36.21
CA ASP A 238 19.04 15.39 37.64
C ASP A 238 20.35 14.88 38.28
N GLU A 239 21.47 15.58 38.06
CA GLU A 239 22.68 15.30 38.87
C GLU A 239 23.55 16.52 39.18
N SER A 240 23.21 17.73 38.70
CA SER A 240 23.96 18.95 39.04
C SER A 240 23.37 19.76 40.21
N ASP A 241 22.18 19.41 40.72
CA ASP A 241 21.46 20.26 41.71
C ASP A 241 21.42 19.67 43.14
N ARG A 242 22.24 18.65 43.43
CA ARG A 242 22.36 18.04 44.78
C ARG A 242 23.66 18.36 45.53
N SER A 243 24.47 19.30 45.05
CA SER A 243 25.73 19.67 45.74
C SER A 243 25.72 21.03 46.46
N GLU A 244 24.62 21.79 46.45
CA GLU A 244 24.53 23.07 47.16
C GLU A 244 23.43 23.11 48.24
N LEU A 245 23.52 22.23 49.24
CA LEU A 245 22.92 22.50 50.54
C LEU A 245 23.93 22.14 51.63
N GLY A 246 24.78 23.13 51.93
CA GLY A 246 25.70 23.07 53.07
C GLY A 246 24.94 22.97 54.39
N GLU A 247 25.34 22.01 55.22
CA GLU A 247 24.96 21.96 56.63
C GLU A 247 25.54 23.18 57.38
N PRO A 248 24.78 23.87 58.24
CA PRO A 248 25.36 24.81 59.16
C PRO A 248 25.92 24.06 60.37
N ALA A 249 27.22 24.25 60.61
CA ALA A 249 27.85 23.89 61.88
C ALA A 249 27.21 24.71 63.03
N VAL A 250 26.79 24.04 64.09
CA VAL A 250 26.49 24.66 65.39
C VAL A 250 27.43 24.06 66.42
N ASP A 251 28.39 24.88 66.83
CA ASP A 251 29.28 24.69 67.97
C ASP A 251 28.61 25.27 69.23
N ARG A 252 28.36 24.41 70.24
CA ARG A 252 28.50 24.61 71.70
C ARG A 252 27.68 23.61 72.51
#